data_AF-A0A964LQ90-F1
#
_entry.id   AF-A0A964LQ90-F1
#
_cell.length_a   1.000
_cell.length_b   1.000
_cell.length_c   1.000
_cell.angle_alpha   90.00
_cell.angle_beta   90.00
_cell.angle_gamma   90.00
#
_symmetry.space_group_name_H-M   'P 1'
#
loop_
_entity.id
_entity.type
_entity.pdbx_description
1 polymer ?
#
loop_
_entity_poly.entity_id
_entity_poly.type
_entity_poly.pdbx_seq_one_letter_code
_entity_poly.pdbx_strand_id
1 'polypeptide(L)'
;MRARNEPNFALQSLYLVFALQAVLVWVIAAPLFGATISSAPLGLVDVIATLLWLAGFLFQPIADFQLARFQQRPDAGRAVMNAGLWRYSRHPNYFGVALTEKDIASRRPEYEDTSGARADSFPSRPA
;
A
#
# COMPACT_ATOMS: atom_id res chain seq x y z
N MET A 1 -13.48 7.65 13.62
CA MET A 1 -12.22 8.28 14.10
C MET A 1 -12.34 9.81 14.20
N ARG A 2 -12.81 10.53 13.17
CA ARG A 2 -13.02 12.00 13.22
C ARG A 2 -13.89 12.48 14.38
N ALA A 3 -15.05 11.86 14.58
CA ALA A 3 -16.00 12.23 15.64
C ALA A 3 -15.47 12.11 17.09
N ARG A 4 -14.35 11.40 17.31
CA ARG A 4 -13.75 11.26 18.65
C ARG A 4 -12.76 12.38 19.00
N ASN A 5 -12.33 13.15 18.00
CA ASN A 5 -11.26 14.14 18.12
C ASN A 5 -11.75 15.57 17.82
N GLU A 6 -13.06 15.77 17.64
CA GLU A 6 -13.66 17.11 17.55
C GLU A 6 -13.61 17.82 18.91
N PRO A 7 -13.40 19.14 18.96
CA PRO A 7 -13.31 20.08 17.82
C PRO A 7 -11.90 20.25 17.23
N ASN A 8 -10.87 19.64 17.83
CA ASN A 8 -9.46 19.91 17.50
C ASN A 8 -8.88 18.99 16.42
N PHE A 9 -9.73 18.22 15.72
CA PHE A 9 -9.32 17.18 14.79
C PHE A 9 -8.34 17.69 13.71
N ALA A 10 -8.58 18.90 13.18
CA ALA A 10 -7.73 19.52 12.18
C ALA A 10 -6.31 19.80 12.70
N LEU A 11 -6.20 20.45 13.87
CA LEU A 11 -4.90 20.77 14.48
C LEU A 11 -4.15 19.53 14.94
N GLN A 12 -4.87 18.55 15.51
CA GLN A 12 -4.29 17.27 15.91
C GLN A 12 -3.75 16.50 14.71
N SER A 13 -4.51 16.44 13.60
CA SER A 13 -4.04 15.80 12.37
C SER A 13 -2.83 16.54 11.78
N LEU A 14 -2.85 17.87 11.79
CA LEU A 14 -1.74 18.70 11.30
C LEU A 14 -0.43 18.38 12.02
N TYR A 15 -0.43 18.33 13.36
CA TYR A 15 0.81 18.09 14.09
C TYR A 15 1.17 16.59 14.20
N LEU A 16 0.21 15.71 14.49
CA LEU A 16 0.52 14.30 14.74
C LEU A 16 0.76 13.51 13.46
N VAL A 17 0.07 13.84 12.37
CA VAL A 17 0.20 13.13 11.10
C VAL A 17 1.13 13.90 10.18
N PHE A 18 0.79 15.14 9.85
CA PHE A 18 1.52 15.87 8.81
C PHE A 18 2.89 16.38 9.28
N ALA A 19 3.02 16.91 10.50
CA ALA A 19 4.33 17.37 10.98
C ALA A 19 5.28 16.19 11.20
N LEU A 20 4.78 15.07 11.75
CA LEU A 20 5.56 13.83 11.85
C LEU A 20 6.01 13.35 10.45
N GLN A 21 5.10 13.30 9.47
CA GLN A 21 5.44 12.94 8.09
C GLN A 21 6.47 13.90 7.48
N ALA A 22 6.32 15.20 7.68
CA ALA A 22 7.26 16.21 7.17
C ALA A 22 8.67 16.00 7.74
N VAL A 23 8.78 15.74 9.04
CA VAL A 23 10.07 15.43 9.69
C VAL A 23 10.67 14.14 9.13
N LEU A 24 9.87 13.08 8.97
CA LEU A 24 10.34 11.81 8.41
C LEU A 24 10.83 11.99 6.97
N VAL A 25 10.09 12.68 6.12
CA VAL A 25 10.52 13.00 4.74
C VAL A 25 11.82 13.78 4.75
N TRP A 26 11.97 14.76 5.65
CA TRP A 26 13.21 15.54 5.75
C TRP A 26 14.42 14.69 6.16
N VAL A 27 14.25 13.80 7.15
CA VAL A 27 15.31 12.86 7.58
C VAL A 27 15.69 11.90 6.44
N ILE A 28 14.70 11.34 5.75
CA ILE A 28 14.92 10.42 4.62
C ILE A 28 15.60 11.14 3.45
N ALA A 29 15.29 12.42 3.23
CA ALA A 29 15.87 13.23 2.16
C ALA A 29 17.25 13.83 2.51
N ALA A 30 17.64 13.88 3.78
CA ALA A 30 18.90 14.51 4.22
C ALA A 30 20.16 13.97 3.50
N PRO A 31 20.33 12.65 3.25
CA PRO A 31 21.46 12.13 2.48
C PRO A 31 21.51 12.66 1.05
N LEU A 32 20.35 12.90 0.42
CA LEU A 32 20.27 13.46 -0.93
C LEU A 32 20.82 14.89 -0.95
N PHE A 33 20.54 15.68 0.10
CA PHE A 33 21.13 17.02 0.22
C PHE A 33 22.66 16.96 0.27
N GLY A 34 23.22 16.04 1.08
CA GLY A 34 24.66 15.78 1.12
C GLY A 34 25.25 15.37 -0.22
N ALA A 35 24.52 14.56 -0.99
CA ALA A 35 24.93 14.17 -2.34
C ALA A 35 24.92 15.37 -3.31
N THR A 36 23.94 16.27 -3.22
CA THR A 36 23.83 17.43 -4.14
C THR A 36 24.89 18.51 -3.95
N ILE A 37 25.47 18.62 -2.75
CA ILE A 37 26.56 19.57 -2.46
C ILE A 37 27.95 18.96 -2.63
N SER A 38 28.03 17.64 -2.85
CA SER A 38 29.29 16.94 -3.06
C SER A 38 29.88 17.24 -4.43
N SER A 39 31.19 17.46 -4.50
CA SER A 39 31.95 17.54 -5.77
C SER A 39 32.52 16.19 -6.19
N ALA A 40 32.20 15.11 -5.47
CA ALA A 40 32.66 13.77 -5.83
C ALA A 40 32.01 13.33 -7.16
N PRO A 41 32.78 12.72 -8.08
CA PRO A 41 32.22 12.17 -9.31
C PRO A 41 31.31 10.98 -9.00
N LEU A 42 30.28 10.79 -9.82
CA LEU A 42 29.40 9.63 -9.74
C LEU A 42 30.20 8.35 -10.00
N GLY A 43 30.17 7.43 -9.04
CA GLY A 43 30.80 6.12 -9.12
C GLY A 43 29.85 5.04 -9.63
N LEU A 44 30.40 3.85 -9.84
CA LEU A 44 29.63 2.67 -10.22
C LEU A 44 28.55 2.32 -9.19
N VAL A 45 28.83 2.53 -7.90
CA VAL A 45 27.88 2.26 -6.80
C VAL A 45 26.66 3.15 -6.93
N ASP A 46 26.82 4.44 -7.25
CA ASP A 46 25.73 5.40 -7.41
C ASP A 46 24.81 5.00 -8.57
N VAL A 47 25.40 4.55 -9.68
CA VAL A 47 24.65 4.05 -10.84
C VAL A 47 23.84 2.81 -10.48
N ILE A 48 24.47 1.82 -9.84
CA ILE A 48 23.78 0.58 -9.43
C ILE A 48 22.65 0.88 -8.45
N ALA A 49 22.91 1.71 -7.44
CA ALA A 49 21.90 2.11 -6.46
C ALA A 49 20.72 2.83 -7.13
N THR A 50 21.00 3.75 -8.07
CA THR A 50 19.97 4.46 -8.82
C THR A 50 19.13 3.52 -9.66
N LEU A 51 19.75 2.55 -10.36
CA LEU A 51 19.04 1.58 -11.18
C LEU A 51 18.14 0.65 -10.34
N LEU A 52 18.63 0.19 -9.19
CA LEU A 52 17.85 -0.63 -8.26
C LEU A 52 16.67 0.16 -7.69
N TRP A 53 16.90 1.40 -7.27
CA TRP A 53 15.85 2.29 -6.80
C TRP A 53 14.79 2.56 -7.89
N LEU A 54 15.22 2.89 -9.12
CA LEU A 54 14.32 3.09 -10.25
C LEU A 54 13.52 1.84 -10.59
N ALA A 55 14.14 0.65 -10.54
CA ALA A 55 13.45 -0.59 -10.77
C ALA A 55 12.31 -0.79 -9.75
N GLY A 56 12.58 -0.64 -8.45
CA GLY A 56 11.55 -0.73 -7.41
C GLY A 56 10.45 0.33 -7.57
N PHE A 57 10.86 1.59 -7.77
CA PHE A 57 9.97 2.74 -7.93
C PHE A 57 9.01 2.59 -9.12
N LEU A 58 9.45 2.01 -10.24
CA LEU A 58 8.63 1.81 -11.43
C LEU A 58 7.81 0.51 -11.39
N PHE A 59 8.34 -0.56 -10.80
CA PHE A 59 7.69 -1.88 -10.83
C PHE A 59 6.32 -1.86 -10.13
N GLN A 60 6.24 -1.17 -8.98
CA GLN A 60 5.01 -1.05 -8.20
C GLN A 60 3.88 -0.33 -8.96
N PRO A 61 4.03 0.94 -9.41
CA PRO A 61 2.97 1.65 -10.11
C PRO A 61 2.61 0.99 -11.44
N ILE A 62 3.55 0.34 -12.13
CA ILE A 62 3.24 -0.42 -13.34
C ILE A 62 2.35 -1.63 -13.02
N ALA A 63 2.68 -2.41 -11.98
CA ALA A 63 1.87 -3.55 -11.56
C ALA A 63 0.46 -3.12 -11.13
N ASP A 64 0.36 -2.05 -10.35
CA ASP A 64 -0.92 -1.51 -9.87
C ASP A 64 -1.75 -0.91 -11.02
N PHE A 65 -1.12 -0.22 -11.98
CA PHE A 65 -1.79 0.30 -13.17
C PHE A 65 -2.34 -0.83 -14.05
N GLN A 66 -1.56 -1.89 -14.27
CA GLN A 66 -2.02 -3.04 -15.04
C GLN A 66 -3.22 -3.71 -14.35
N LEU A 67 -3.20 -3.82 -13.01
CA LEU A 67 -4.31 -4.37 -12.21
C LEU A 67 -5.55 -3.48 -12.25
N ALA A 68 -5.40 -2.18 -12.07
CA ALA A 68 -6.51 -1.22 -12.14
C ALA A 68 -7.20 -1.27 -13.51
N ARG A 69 -6.43 -1.35 -14.60
CA ARG A 69 -6.96 -1.49 -15.96
C ARG A 69 -7.64 -2.84 -16.19
N PHE A 70 -7.16 -3.91 -15.56
CA PHE A 70 -7.79 -5.23 -15.63
C PHE A 70 -9.14 -5.24 -14.90
N GLN A 71 -9.22 -4.67 -13.70
CA GLN A 71 -10.45 -4.62 -12.90
C GLN A 71 -11.57 -3.79 -13.54
N GLN A 72 -11.24 -2.86 -14.44
CA GLN A 72 -12.23 -2.09 -15.19
C GLN A 72 -12.91 -2.88 -16.31
N ARG A 73 -12.48 -4.12 -16.59
CA ARG A 73 -13.10 -4.94 -17.63
C ARG A 73 -14.37 -5.65 -17.12
N PRO A 74 -15.43 -5.77 -17.94
CA PRO A 74 -16.69 -6.41 -17.53
C PRO A 74 -16.54 -7.88 -17.11
N ASP A 75 -15.51 -8.56 -17.63
CA ASP A 75 -15.19 -9.97 -17.40
C ASP A 75 -14.20 -10.21 -16.24
N ALA A 76 -13.66 -9.15 -15.64
CA ALA A 76 -12.61 -9.22 -14.62
C ALA A 76 -13.02 -10.00 -13.36
N GLY A 77 -14.31 -9.97 -12.99
CA GLY A 77 -14.82 -10.64 -11.79
C GLY A 77 -14.75 -12.18 -11.83
N ARG A 78 -14.51 -12.77 -13.01
CA ARG A 78 -14.36 -14.23 -13.19
C ARG A 78 -13.01 -14.63 -13.76
N ALA A 79 -12.16 -13.66 -14.12
CA ALA A 79 -10.89 -13.90 -14.78
C ALA A 79 -9.72 -13.55 -13.85
N VAL A 80 -8.66 -14.34 -13.91
CA VAL A 80 -7.39 -14.04 -13.21
C VAL A 80 -6.49 -13.25 -14.15
N MET A 81 -5.93 -12.16 -13.64
CA MET A 81 -4.97 -11.36 -14.39
C MET A 81 -3.68 -12.16 -14.62
N ASN A 82 -3.38 -12.46 -15.89
CA ASN A 82 -2.22 -13.28 -16.30
C ASN A 82 -1.34 -12.59 -17.35
N ALA A 83 -1.43 -11.26 -17.46
CA ALA A 83 -0.74 -10.45 -18.45
C ALA A 83 0.25 -9.47 -17.80
N GLY A 84 1.29 -9.05 -18.52
CA GLY A 84 2.30 -8.12 -18.02
C GLY A 84 3.10 -8.72 -16.86
N LEU A 85 3.26 -7.96 -15.78
CA LEU A 85 4.02 -8.39 -14.60
C LEU A 85 3.32 -9.53 -13.84
N TRP A 86 1.99 -9.63 -13.96
CA TRP A 86 1.15 -10.63 -13.32
C TRP A 86 1.26 -12.03 -13.94
N ARG A 87 1.94 -12.17 -15.08
CA ARG A 87 2.29 -13.48 -15.66
C ARG A 87 3.37 -14.20 -14.86
N TYR A 88 4.28 -13.45 -14.23
CA TYR A 88 5.49 -13.99 -13.60
C TYR A 88 5.32 -14.25 -12.10
N SER A 89 4.39 -13.55 -11.45
CA SER A 89 4.09 -13.70 -10.02
C SER A 89 2.62 -13.39 -9.74
N ARG A 90 2.07 -13.98 -8.68
CA ARG A 90 0.70 -13.71 -8.20
C ARG A 90 0.56 -12.33 -7.54
N HIS A 91 1.66 -11.77 -7.05
CA HIS A 91 1.72 -10.44 -6.43
C HIS A 91 2.95 -9.69 -6.93
N PRO A 92 2.99 -9.27 -8.20
CA PRO A 92 4.13 -8.53 -8.73
C PRO A 92 4.29 -7.17 -8.04
N ASN A 93 3.20 -6.54 -7.61
CA ASN A 93 3.25 -5.30 -6.83
C ASN A 93 4.03 -5.45 -5.50
N TYR A 94 4.07 -6.65 -4.91
CA TYR A 94 4.84 -6.90 -3.69
C TYR A 94 6.34 -6.96 -3.93
N PHE A 95 6.81 -7.13 -5.17
CA PHE A 95 8.24 -7.07 -5.47
C PHE A 95 8.78 -5.65 -5.29
N GLY A 96 8.01 -4.64 -5.71
CA GLY A 96 8.33 -3.23 -5.45
C GLY A 96 8.40 -2.95 -3.96
N VAL A 97 7.35 -3.35 -3.23
CA VAL A 97 7.29 -3.22 -1.76
C VAL A 97 8.41 -4.00 -1.07
N ALA A 98 8.69 -5.26 -1.41
CA ALA A 98 9.77 -6.03 -0.77
C ALA A 98 11.17 -5.42 -0.95
N LEU A 99 11.40 -4.68 -2.04
CA LEU A 99 12.62 -3.93 -2.29
C LEU A 99 12.68 -2.59 -1.54
N THR A 100 11.53 -1.96 -1.25
CA THR A 100 11.45 -0.61 -0.68
C THR A 100 11.01 -0.56 0.79
N GLU A 101 10.15 -1.47 1.25
CA GLU A 101 9.54 -1.48 2.59
C GLU A 101 9.05 -2.89 3.02
N LYS A 102 9.42 -3.30 4.24
CA LYS A 102 9.04 -4.61 4.83
C LYS A 102 7.56 -4.59 5.23
N ASP A 103 6.71 -5.35 4.52
CA ASP A 103 5.25 -5.30 4.71
C ASP A 103 4.77 -6.00 6.00
N ILE A 104 3.96 -5.28 6.78
CA ILE A 104 3.29 -5.68 8.04
C ILE A 104 1.81 -6.08 7.74
N ALA A 105 1.42 -6.33 6.49
CA ALA A 105 0.02 -6.60 6.14
C ALA A 105 -0.49 -8.04 6.36
N SER A 106 0.29 -8.96 6.94
CA SER A 106 -0.14 -10.37 7.12
C SER A 106 -1.16 -10.60 8.24
N ARG A 107 -1.77 -9.56 8.83
CA ARG A 107 -2.75 -9.67 9.91
C ARG A 107 -4.08 -9.03 9.54
N ARG A 108 -4.86 -9.71 8.72
CA ARG A 108 -6.32 -9.49 8.67
C ARG A 108 -6.95 -10.54 9.59
N PRO A 109 -7.59 -10.14 10.71
CA PRO A 109 -8.32 -11.09 11.54
C PRO A 109 -9.48 -11.65 10.71
N GLU A 110 -9.56 -12.97 10.72
CA GLU A 110 -10.57 -13.80 10.10
C GLU A 110 -11.96 -13.33 10.56
N TYR A 111 -12.88 -13.13 9.61
CA TYR A 111 -14.28 -12.83 9.90
C TYR A 111 -14.87 -14.09 10.54
N GLU A 112 -15.02 -14.07 11.86
CA GLU A 112 -15.66 -15.12 12.63
C GLU A 112 -17.11 -15.24 12.18
N ASP A 113 -17.39 -16.35 11.50
CA ASP A 113 -18.70 -16.77 11.02
C ASP A 113 -19.70 -16.84 12.19
N THR A 114 -20.55 -15.82 12.31
CA THR A 114 -21.67 -15.79 13.24
C THR A 114 -22.98 -16.25 12.58
N SER A 115 -22.91 -17.12 11.56
CA SER A 115 -24.10 -17.73 10.92
C SER A 115 -24.61 -18.99 11.65
N GLY A 116 -24.22 -19.20 12.91
CA GLY A 116 -24.68 -20.31 13.75
C GLY A 116 -25.66 -19.93 14.87
N ALA A 117 -26.07 -18.66 14.98
CA ALA A 117 -26.95 -18.21 16.06
C ALA A 117 -28.44 -18.27 15.66
N ARG A 118 -29.02 -19.47 15.82
CA ARG A 118 -30.37 -19.69 16.38
C ARG A 118 -31.56 -19.19 15.53
N ALA A 119 -31.93 -20.01 14.55
CA ALA A 119 -33.21 -19.97 13.83
C ALA A 119 -34.30 -20.68 14.66
N ASP A 120 -34.61 -20.17 15.86
CA ASP A 120 -35.50 -20.87 16.79
C ASP A 120 -36.27 -19.84 17.63
N SER A 121 -37.30 -19.21 17.05
CA SER A 121 -38.51 -18.72 17.77
C SER A 121 -39.37 -17.79 16.90
N PHE A 122 -40.25 -18.38 16.08
CA PHE A 122 -41.49 -17.72 15.66
C PHE A 122 -42.66 -18.65 15.97
N PRO A 123 -43.52 -18.34 16.96
CA PRO A 123 -44.78 -19.04 17.11
C PRO A 123 -45.83 -18.41 16.17
N SER A 124 -46.31 -19.23 15.22
CA SER A 124 -47.46 -18.96 14.36
C SER A 124 -48.74 -18.79 15.17
N ARG A 125 -49.46 -17.68 14.93
CA ARG A 125 -50.83 -17.44 15.43
C ARG A 125 -51.82 -18.43 14.78
N PRO A 126 -52.76 -19.03 15.53
CA PRO A 126 -53.91 -19.69 14.93
C PRO A 126 -55.02 -18.68 14.54
N ALA A 127 -55.84 -19.13 13.60
CA ALA A 127 -56.83 -18.43 12.78
C ALA A 127 -58.01 -17.78 13.53
#